data_AF-A0A7C4DN21-F1
#
_entry.id   AF-A0A7C4DN21-F1
#
_cell.length_a   1.000
_cell.length_b   1.000
_cell.length_c   1.000
_cell.angle_alpha   90.00
_cell.angle_beta   90.00
_cell.angle_gamma   90.00
#
_symmetry.space_group_name_H-M   'P 1'
#
loop_
_entity.id
_entity.type
_entity.pdbx_description
1 polymer ?
#
loop_
_entity_poly.entity_id
_entity_poly.type
_entity_poly.pdbx_seq_one_letter_code
_entity_poly.pdbx_strand_id
1 'polypeptide(L)'
;MKKILPAVISLIFWLLTSAPSAAYPPLLPLHVEDRRIVDANGSAVILRGVNVNQLGDYFQANPKVPSTIPLTRQDFEQMASIGINSVRLIIHWSALEPERGKFDAAYLDRVKEAVGWARDNG
;
A
#
# COMPACT_ATOMS: atom_id res chain seq x y z
N MET A 1 -8.48 1.36 69.52
CA MET A 1 -8.13 2.63 68.85
C MET A 1 -6.66 2.57 68.43
N LYS A 2 -6.34 2.85 67.14
CA LYS A 2 -5.01 2.92 66.47
C LYS A 2 -4.27 1.56 66.35
N LYS A 3 -4.28 0.83 65.20
CA LYS A 3 -3.53 1.00 63.91
C LYS A 3 -2.02 1.22 64.17
N ILE A 4 -1.05 0.55 63.52
CA ILE A 4 -0.70 0.55 62.08
C ILE A 4 0.11 -0.72 61.68
N LEU A 5 -0.17 -1.24 60.47
CA LEU A 5 0.36 -2.40 59.73
C LEU A 5 1.64 -2.00 58.90
N PRO A 6 2.55 -2.92 58.51
CA PRO A 6 3.92 -2.58 58.09
C PRO A 6 4.04 -2.04 56.67
N ALA A 7 5.20 -1.43 56.41
CA ALA A 7 5.62 -0.86 55.14
C ALA A 7 5.60 -1.90 53.99
N VAL A 8 4.85 -1.59 52.94
CA VAL A 8 4.95 -2.25 51.63
C VAL A 8 5.53 -1.23 50.66
N ILE A 9 6.79 -1.44 50.29
CA ILE A 9 7.51 -0.65 49.29
C ILE A 9 6.88 -0.97 47.93
N SER A 10 6.24 0.04 47.33
CA SER A 10 5.68 -0.06 45.97
C SER A 10 6.79 -0.02 44.93
N LEU A 11 6.93 -1.09 44.16
CA LEU A 11 7.78 -1.15 42.97
C LEU A 11 6.92 -0.76 41.76
N ILE A 12 7.09 0.47 41.27
CA ILE A 12 6.44 0.95 40.03
C ILE A 12 7.20 0.34 38.85
N PHE A 13 6.63 -0.71 38.25
CA PHE A 13 7.06 -1.22 36.95
C PHE A 13 6.59 -0.26 35.85
N TRP A 14 7.52 0.45 35.22
CA TRP A 14 7.28 1.05 33.91
C TRP A 14 7.14 -0.08 32.89
N LEU A 15 5.91 -0.47 32.54
CA LEU A 15 5.69 -1.22 31.32
C LEU A 15 5.94 -0.26 30.15
N LEU A 16 7.07 -0.43 29.44
CA LEU A 16 7.10 -0.12 28.03
C LEU A 16 6.11 -1.08 27.36
N THR A 17 4.86 -0.67 27.22
CA THR A 17 3.96 -1.32 26.26
C THR A 17 4.50 -1.00 24.88
N SER A 18 5.24 -1.92 24.28
CA SER A 18 5.37 -1.95 22.83
C SER A 18 3.94 -1.98 22.28
N ALA A 19 3.54 -0.92 21.59
CA ALA A 19 2.28 -0.96 20.85
C ALA A 19 2.38 -2.19 19.92
N PRO A 20 1.39 -3.09 19.93
CA PRO A 20 1.38 -4.17 18.96
C PRO A 20 1.53 -3.55 17.59
N SER A 21 2.49 -4.04 16.80
CA SER A 21 2.52 -3.76 15.37
C SER A 21 1.14 -4.16 14.88
N ALA A 22 0.32 -3.17 14.51
CA ALA A 22 -1.03 -3.43 14.06
C ALA A 22 -0.87 -4.30 12.82
N ALA A 23 -1.19 -5.59 12.95
CA ALA A 23 -1.40 -6.42 11.78
C ALA A 23 -2.47 -5.70 10.98
N TYR A 24 -2.12 -5.25 9.77
CA TYR A 24 -3.09 -4.59 8.92
C TYR A 24 -4.26 -5.56 8.75
N PRO A 25 -5.51 -5.14 9.03
CA PRO A 25 -6.65 -5.98 8.74
C PRO A 25 -6.56 -6.43 7.28
N PRO A 26 -7.07 -7.62 6.94
CA PRO A 26 -7.07 -8.07 5.55
C PRO A 26 -7.66 -6.96 4.68
N LEU A 27 -6.97 -6.62 3.58
CA LEU A 27 -7.46 -5.64 2.62
C LEU A 27 -8.76 -6.19 2.00
N LEU A 28 -9.89 -5.73 2.52
CA LEU A 28 -11.21 -6.07 2.01
C LEU A 28 -11.61 -5.08 0.92
N PRO A 29 -12.47 -5.50 -0.03
CA PRO A 29 -12.94 -4.60 -1.08
C PRO A 29 -13.57 -3.32 -0.52
N LEU A 30 -13.16 -2.18 -1.07
CA LEU A 30 -13.79 -0.90 -0.80
C LEU A 30 -15.10 -0.79 -1.59
N HIS A 31 -16.08 -0.08 -1.05
CA HIS A 31 -17.32 0.24 -1.75
C HIS A 31 -17.76 1.68 -1.45
N VAL A 32 -18.85 2.10 -2.08
CA VAL A 32 -19.41 3.45 -1.88
C VAL A 32 -20.68 3.36 -1.06
N GLU A 33 -20.74 4.14 0.02
CA GLU A 33 -21.91 4.30 0.87
C GLU A 33 -22.07 5.79 1.21
N ASP A 34 -23.26 6.35 1.00
CA ASP A 34 -23.57 7.76 1.30
C ASP A 34 -22.50 8.76 0.83
N ARG A 35 -22.05 8.61 -0.43
CA ARG A 35 -20.99 9.43 -1.08
C ARG A 35 -19.60 9.33 -0.43
N ARG A 36 -19.34 8.33 0.40
CA ARG A 36 -18.03 8.04 0.98
C ARG A 36 -17.49 6.74 0.40
N ILE A 37 -16.17 6.64 0.30
CA ILE A 37 -15.50 5.35 0.14
C ILE A 37 -15.43 4.72 1.52
N VAL A 38 -15.88 3.49 1.67
CA VAL A 38 -15.92 2.77 2.94
C VAL A 38 -15.28 1.39 2.82
N ASP A 39 -14.71 0.91 3.93
CA ASP A 39 -14.25 -0.48 4.06
C ASP A 39 -15.43 -1.44 4.33
N ALA A 40 -15.15 -2.73 4.44
CA ALA A 40 -16.17 -3.74 4.70
C ALA A 40 -16.86 -3.62 6.08
N ASN A 41 -16.31 -2.82 7.01
CA ASN A 41 -16.91 -2.54 8.31
C ASN A 41 -17.74 -1.24 8.30
N GLY A 42 -17.84 -0.55 7.16
CA GLY A 42 -18.52 0.75 7.03
C GLY A 42 -17.67 1.96 7.46
N SER A 43 -16.38 1.75 7.77
CA SER A 43 -15.48 2.85 8.15
C SER A 43 -15.11 3.66 6.91
N ALA A 44 -15.18 4.99 7.00
CA ALA A 44 -14.76 5.85 5.90
C ALA A 44 -13.25 5.73 5.65
N VAL A 45 -12.87 5.54 4.38
CA VAL A 45 -11.48 5.42 3.93
C VAL A 45 -11.10 6.65 3.12
N ILE A 46 -9.97 7.26 3.46
CA ILE A 46 -9.35 8.32 2.67
C ILE A 46 -8.12 7.75 1.97
N LEU A 47 -8.18 7.69 0.64
CA LEU A 47 -7.09 7.23 -0.21
C LEU A 47 -6.11 8.40 -0.46
N ARG A 48 -4.94 8.34 0.15
CA ARG A 48 -3.83 9.28 -0.01
C ARG A 48 -2.71 8.57 -0.75
N GLY A 49 -2.61 8.86 -2.04
CA GLY A 49 -1.82 8.06 -2.96
C GLY A 49 -0.84 8.82 -3.83
N VAL A 50 -0.09 8.04 -4.60
CA VAL A 50 0.82 8.51 -5.63
C VAL A 50 0.49 7.87 -6.99
N ASN A 51 1.01 8.46 -8.07
CA ASN A 51 0.99 7.83 -9.38
C ASN A 51 2.28 7.02 -9.57
N VAL A 52 2.15 5.80 -10.08
CA VAL A 52 3.27 4.91 -10.44
C VAL A 52 3.20 4.67 -11.93
N ASN A 53 4.23 5.06 -12.66
CA ASN A 53 4.23 5.11 -14.12
C ASN A 53 5.22 4.16 -14.79
N GLN A 54 5.99 3.39 -14.01
CA GLN A 54 7.08 2.56 -14.47
C GLN A 54 6.65 1.47 -15.48
N LEU A 55 5.36 1.10 -15.50
CA LEU A 55 4.75 0.17 -16.47
C LEU A 55 4.12 0.85 -17.69
N GLY A 56 4.29 2.16 -17.86
CA GLY A 56 3.76 2.90 -19.00
C GLY A 56 4.66 2.79 -20.23
N ASP A 57 4.02 2.76 -21.40
CA ASP A 57 4.66 2.81 -22.72
C ASP A 57 4.71 4.26 -23.23
N TYR A 58 5.86 4.92 -23.02
CA TYR A 58 6.04 6.34 -23.32
C TYR A 58 6.92 6.54 -24.54
N PHE A 59 6.65 7.62 -25.28
CA PHE A 59 7.52 8.06 -26.36
C PHE A 59 8.95 8.33 -25.86
N GLN A 60 9.94 7.82 -26.59
CA GLN A 60 11.36 8.01 -26.29
C GLN A 60 12.02 8.93 -27.32
N ALA A 61 12.30 10.18 -26.92
CA ALA A 61 13.00 11.13 -27.77
C ALA A 61 14.48 10.78 -27.97
N ASN A 62 15.13 10.25 -26.92
CA ASN A 62 16.51 9.79 -26.97
C ASN A 62 16.54 8.27 -26.65
N PRO A 63 16.84 7.40 -27.64
CA PRO A 63 16.89 5.95 -27.43
C PRO A 63 17.92 5.46 -26.41
N LYS A 64 18.88 6.32 -26.02
CA LYS A 64 19.89 5.99 -25.01
C LYS A 64 19.42 6.22 -23.57
N VAL A 65 18.24 6.82 -23.39
CA VAL A 65 17.70 7.15 -22.06
C VAL A 65 16.37 6.42 -21.89
N PRO A 66 16.24 5.52 -20.89
CA PRO A 66 14.96 4.88 -20.59
C PRO A 66 13.86 5.90 -20.31
N SER A 67 12.66 5.67 -20.83
CA SER A 67 11.49 6.54 -20.55
C SER A 67 10.95 6.41 -19.14
N THR A 68 11.27 5.30 -18.46
CA THR A 68 10.91 5.00 -17.07
C THR A 68 12.07 4.30 -16.38
N ILE A 69 12.01 4.24 -15.05
CA ILE A 69 12.88 3.38 -14.25
C ILE A 69 12.21 2.02 -13.99
N PRO A 70 12.97 0.96 -13.64
CA PRO A 70 12.38 -0.31 -13.24
C PRO A 70 11.44 -0.16 -12.04
N LEU A 71 10.32 -0.88 -12.06
CA LEU A 71 9.44 -1.03 -10.90
C LEU A 71 9.90 -2.22 -10.06
N THR A 72 9.99 -2.03 -8.75
CA THR A 72 10.43 -3.05 -7.80
C THR A 72 9.50 -3.13 -6.60
N ARG A 73 9.57 -4.23 -5.85
CA ARG A 73 8.88 -4.35 -4.55
C ARG A 73 9.29 -3.25 -3.57
N GLN A 74 10.55 -2.85 -3.57
CA GLN A 74 11.10 -1.84 -2.65
C GLN A 74 10.43 -0.48 -2.82
N ASP A 75 9.93 -0.16 -4.01
CA ASP A 75 9.18 1.07 -4.25
C ASP A 75 7.91 1.11 -3.37
N PHE A 76 7.18 -0.01 -3.28
CA PHE A 76 5.96 -0.13 -2.48
C PHE A 76 6.25 -0.16 -0.97
N GLU A 77 7.34 -0.81 -0.57
CA GLU A 77 7.81 -0.79 0.82
C GLU A 77 8.13 0.65 1.29
N GLN A 78 8.79 1.44 0.44
CA GLN A 78 9.08 2.85 0.70
C GLN A 78 7.79 3.68 0.78
N MET A 79 6.85 3.50 -0.15
CA MET A 79 5.56 4.18 -0.11
C MET A 79 4.80 3.91 1.19
N ALA A 80 4.73 2.64 1.61
CA ALA A 80 4.09 2.24 2.86
C ALA A 80 4.80 2.84 4.09
N SER A 81 6.13 2.91 4.08
CA SER A 81 6.93 3.48 5.18
C SER A 81 6.63 4.97 5.46
N ILE A 82 6.14 5.71 4.46
CA ILE A 82 5.76 7.12 4.59
C ILE A 82 4.23 7.31 4.67
N GLY A 83 3.46 6.23 4.84
CA GLY A 83 2.02 6.26 5.06
C GLY A 83 1.16 6.46 3.80
N ILE A 84 1.71 6.19 2.61
CA ILE A 84 0.89 6.09 1.39
C ILE A 84 0.04 4.82 1.47
N ASN A 85 -1.27 4.94 1.20
CA ASN A 85 -2.24 3.84 1.29
C ASN A 85 -3.00 3.61 -0.04
N SER A 86 -2.53 4.19 -1.14
CA SER A 86 -3.14 4.04 -2.45
C SER A 86 -2.12 4.29 -3.55
N VAL A 87 -2.16 3.48 -4.60
CA VAL A 87 -1.34 3.65 -5.79
C VAL A 87 -2.24 3.72 -7.00
N ARG A 88 -2.11 4.81 -7.77
CA ARG A 88 -2.65 4.89 -9.12
C ARG A 88 -1.60 4.32 -10.09
N LEU A 89 -1.71 3.02 -10.36
CA LEU A 89 -0.85 2.33 -11.31
C LEU A 89 -1.24 2.71 -12.75
N ILE A 90 -0.36 3.42 -13.44
CA ILE A 90 -0.58 3.83 -14.83
C ILE A 90 -0.20 2.66 -15.74
N ILE A 91 -1.18 2.22 -16.53
CA ILE A 91 -1.01 1.24 -17.59
C ILE A 91 -1.45 1.84 -18.92
N HIS A 92 -0.86 1.39 -20.03
CA HIS A 92 -1.19 1.89 -21.37
C HIS A 92 -1.82 0.81 -22.24
N TRP A 93 -2.80 1.22 -23.05
CA TRP A 93 -3.45 0.32 -24.00
C TRP A 93 -2.45 -0.24 -25.01
N SER A 94 -1.49 0.56 -25.47
CA SER A 94 -0.44 0.11 -26.40
C SER A 94 0.44 -1.02 -25.85
N ALA A 95 0.62 -1.08 -24.53
CA ALA A 95 1.32 -2.18 -23.88
C ALA A 95 0.40 -3.38 -23.60
N LEU A 96 -0.88 -3.13 -23.33
CA LEU A 96 -1.88 -4.17 -23.05
C LEU A 96 -2.31 -4.93 -24.31
N GLU A 97 -2.58 -4.21 -25.39
CA GLU A 97 -3.03 -4.71 -26.69
C GLU A 97 -2.17 -4.04 -27.79
N PRO A 98 -0.90 -4.48 -27.98
CA PRO A 98 0.01 -3.89 -28.96
C PRO A 98 -0.47 -4.08 -30.40
N GLU A 99 -1.23 -5.14 -30.66
CA GLU A 99 -1.91 -5.40 -31.91
C GLU A 99 -3.39 -5.66 -31.62
N ARG A 100 -4.28 -5.08 -32.43
CA ARG A 100 -5.74 -5.24 -32.26
C ARG A 100 -6.12 -6.73 -32.12
N GLY A 101 -6.81 -7.07 -31.04
CA GLY A 101 -7.25 -8.40 -30.69
C GLY A 101 -6.18 -9.28 -30.03
N LYS A 102 -4.95 -8.80 -29.84
CA LYS A 102 -3.84 -9.56 -29.24
C LYS A 102 -3.38 -8.89 -27.94
N PHE A 103 -3.75 -9.49 -26.83
CA PHE A 103 -3.36 -9.03 -25.50
C PHE A 103 -1.98 -9.58 -25.10
N ASP A 104 -1.12 -8.73 -24.55
CA ASP A 104 0.18 -9.13 -24.03
C ASP A 104 0.02 -9.72 -22.60
N ALA A 105 0.06 -11.06 -22.53
CA ALA A 105 -0.02 -11.78 -21.27
C ALA A 105 1.17 -11.50 -20.34
N ALA A 106 2.37 -11.31 -20.88
CA ALA A 106 3.56 -11.01 -20.08
C ALA A 106 3.47 -9.60 -19.48
N TYR A 107 2.88 -8.63 -20.19
CA TYR A 107 2.57 -7.32 -19.63
C TYR A 107 1.55 -7.42 -18.49
N LEU A 108 0.46 -8.18 -18.69
CA LEU A 108 -0.53 -8.42 -17.65
C LEU A 108 0.06 -9.07 -16.39
N ASP A 109 1.02 -9.98 -16.55
CA ASP A 109 1.68 -10.62 -15.40
C ASP A 109 2.55 -9.63 -14.63
N ARG A 110 3.25 -8.70 -15.30
CA ARG A 110 3.94 -7.58 -14.62
C ARG A 110 2.98 -6.65 -13.88
N VAL A 111 1.79 -6.39 -14.45
CA VAL A 111 0.74 -5.60 -13.78
C VAL A 111 0.24 -6.32 -12.52
N LYS A 112 -0.04 -7.63 -12.61
CA LYS A 112 -0.46 -8.44 -11.46
C LYS A 112 0.61 -8.49 -10.36
N GLU A 113 1.87 -8.59 -10.75
CA GLU A 113 2.99 -8.58 -9.82
C GLU A 113 3.06 -7.26 -9.05
N ALA A 114 2.98 -6.12 -9.75
CA ALA A 114 2.94 -4.80 -9.12
C ALA A 114 1.74 -4.63 -8.17
N VAL A 115 0.55 -5.09 -8.57
CA VAL A 115 -0.65 -5.10 -7.70
C VAL A 115 -0.44 -5.99 -6.48
N GLY A 116 0.23 -7.15 -6.64
CA GLY A 116 0.61 -8.03 -5.55
C GLY A 116 1.56 -7.36 -4.57
N TRP A 117 2.60 -6.66 -5.06
CA TRP A 117 3.53 -5.93 -4.21
C TRP A 117 2.86 -4.78 -3.45
N ALA A 118 1.93 -4.06 -4.08
CA ALA A 118 1.14 -3.04 -3.40
C ALA A 118 0.32 -3.66 -2.25
N ARG A 119 -0.46 -4.71 -2.56
CA ARG A 119 -1.29 -5.43 -1.57
C ARG A 119 -0.49 -5.96 -0.40
N ASP A 120 0.71 -6.50 -0.66
CA ASP A 120 1.59 -7.03 0.40
C ASP A 120 2.11 -5.91 1.34
N ASN A 121 1.93 -4.63 1.00
CA ASN A 121 2.41 -3.46 1.74
C ASN A 121 1.29 -2.51 2.25
N GLY A 122 0.02 -2.93 2.17
CA GLY A 122 -1.16 -2.16 2.64
C GLY A 122 -2.00 -1.57 1.52
#